data_AF-A0A1Z9B162-F1
#
_entry.id   AF-A0A1Z9B162-F1
#
_cell.length_a   1.000
_cell.length_b   1.000
_cell.length_c   1.000
_cell.angle_alpha   90.00
_cell.angle_beta   90.00
_cell.angle_gamma   90.00
#
_symmetry.space_group_name_H-M   'P 1'
#
loop_
_entity.id
_entity.type
_entity.pdbx_description
1 polymer ?
#
loop_
_entity_poly.entity_id
_entity_poly.type
_entity_poly.pdbx_seq_one_letter_code
_entity_poly.pdbx_strand_id
1 'polypeptide(L)'
;MVLGGLIAGSPFLLYLLIHGAFGEAWTSLVVHPFEFAGRHDIPYAPLSDLIQADVYTDGVEKLTYLSYAFLRNGPIGFLQAIRGTQRLHVLAYWLPPLIFTAGLLLARIRGRRSGRRWDAPILLVTSVCGMTFLGVLPRADYNHLMNVYQPVVIAGAIVLASTWRLIPKASRGLRGGFGLVLGFILLLYGGTSVAWYASIIRSHSIPIEVPRGGILVDRVDADRVGYLLRTIEDQSSAGQPLLTVPDLVMLNFLSQRPVPSAYYNLYEHHIAADAGAAVAEGAEASGVELVVTNFDNFFSDRVGILDYAPVLSTYLVENFERLFIDSGQDFIVYRRREAPVRSVGYLNALEECRSDHELADQREHLLFSALYHRSRLRHPIPSEGLETRCRLNVPKSGGVLSLELGYLRPTAALPGTHLIAEVAIDPVDTTGSRNPNRSLLYETLRVVPSQNARRQQRFSRFDLSLSDWAGQEVDIIFRTRLSGSIAVSSRNWKGFAMVYRDPRIQADPDGARP
;
A
#
# COMPACT_ATOMS: atom_id res chain seq x y z
N MET A 1 -42.69 2.90 2.04
CA MET A 1 -41.27 3.05 2.44
C MET A 1 -40.91 2.12 3.56
N VAL A 2 -41.50 2.25 4.76
CA VAL A 2 -41.28 1.31 5.89
C VAL A 2 -41.54 -0.14 5.45
N LEU A 3 -42.63 -0.39 4.72
CA LEU A 3 -42.97 -1.73 4.23
C LEU A 3 -41.97 -2.31 3.21
N GLY A 4 -41.36 -1.50 2.35
CA GLY A 4 -40.41 -1.97 1.33
C GLY A 4 -39.01 -2.23 1.88
N GLY A 5 -38.56 -1.38 2.81
CA GLY A 5 -37.34 -1.62 3.59
C GLY A 5 -37.49 -2.82 4.53
N LEU A 6 -38.67 -3.01 5.12
CA LEU A 6 -38.99 -4.23 5.86
C LEU A 6 -39.00 -5.43 4.93
N ILE A 7 -39.75 -5.44 3.82
CA ILE A 7 -39.85 -6.63 2.95
C ILE A 7 -38.51 -7.04 2.31
N ALA A 8 -37.63 -6.10 1.96
CA ALA A 8 -36.33 -6.42 1.37
C ALA A 8 -35.21 -6.63 2.41
N GLY A 9 -35.24 -5.86 3.51
CA GLY A 9 -34.22 -5.94 4.55
C GLY A 9 -34.49 -7.01 5.61
N SER A 10 -35.75 -7.26 5.96
CA SER A 10 -36.10 -8.24 7.01
C SER A 10 -35.76 -9.68 6.64
N PRO A 11 -35.85 -10.18 5.39
CA PRO A 11 -35.37 -11.52 5.08
C PRO A 11 -33.86 -11.67 5.24
N PHE A 12 -33.09 -10.62 4.91
CA PHE A 12 -31.64 -10.60 5.11
C PHE A 12 -31.27 -10.54 6.60
N LEU A 13 -31.91 -9.65 7.36
CA LEU A 13 -31.71 -9.55 8.81
C LEU A 13 -32.16 -10.84 9.55
N LEU A 14 -33.28 -11.42 9.14
CA LEU A 14 -33.79 -12.68 9.69
C LEU A 14 -32.89 -13.86 9.32
N TYR A 15 -32.37 -13.91 8.10
CA TYR A 15 -31.37 -14.89 7.68
C TYR A 15 -30.14 -14.82 8.59
N LEU A 16 -29.59 -13.62 8.81
CA LEU A 16 -28.44 -13.41 9.68
C LEU A 16 -28.73 -13.78 11.14
N LEU A 17 -29.92 -13.42 11.66
CA LEU A 17 -30.34 -13.78 13.01
C LEU A 17 -30.50 -15.30 13.19
N ILE A 18 -31.13 -15.99 12.22
CA ILE A 18 -31.33 -17.46 12.26
C ILE A 18 -29.99 -18.19 12.26
N HIS A 19 -28.99 -17.68 11.54
CA HIS A 19 -27.68 -18.32 11.42
C HIS A 19 -26.68 -17.84 12.49
N GLY A 20 -27.11 -17.07 13.49
CA GLY A 20 -26.22 -16.50 14.51
C GLY A 20 -25.23 -15.45 13.98
N ALA A 21 -25.22 -15.19 12.67
CA ALA A 21 -24.32 -14.28 11.97
C ALA A 21 -24.75 -12.80 12.07
N PHE A 22 -25.79 -12.46 12.84
CA PHE A 22 -26.24 -11.07 12.97
C PHE A 22 -25.19 -10.18 13.66
N GLY A 23 -24.54 -10.69 14.71
CA GLY A 23 -23.45 -9.98 15.39
C GLY A 23 -22.27 -9.75 14.44
N GLU A 24 -21.85 -10.79 13.72
CA GLU A 24 -20.75 -10.75 12.76
C GLU A 24 -21.06 -9.85 11.56
N ALA A 25 -22.27 -9.91 11.02
CA ALA A 25 -22.71 -9.04 9.93
C ALA A 25 -22.82 -7.59 10.40
N TRP A 26 -23.27 -7.35 11.64
CA TRP A 26 -23.28 -6.02 12.24
C TRP A 26 -21.86 -5.47 12.39
N THR A 27 -20.92 -6.26 12.91
CA THR A 27 -19.50 -5.88 13.01
C THR A 27 -18.80 -5.77 11.65
N SER A 28 -19.30 -6.48 10.63
CA SER A 28 -18.77 -6.46 9.26
C SER A 28 -19.42 -5.40 8.37
N LEU A 29 -20.48 -4.72 8.81
CA LEU A 29 -21.04 -3.60 8.07
C LEU A 29 -19.98 -2.50 8.01
N VAL A 30 -19.69 -2.03 6.80
CA VAL A 30 -18.84 -0.85 6.51
C VAL A 30 -19.30 0.40 7.28
N VAL A 31 -20.51 0.37 7.84
CA VAL A 31 -21.17 1.42 8.63
C VAL A 31 -20.83 1.31 10.13
N HIS A 32 -19.58 1.00 10.50
CA HIS A 32 -19.01 1.35 11.81
C HIS A 32 -18.28 2.70 11.64
N PRO A 33 -18.96 3.85 11.47
CA PRO A 33 -18.34 5.08 10.98
C PRO A 33 -17.48 5.77 12.04
N PHE A 34 -17.41 5.21 13.26
CA PHE A 34 -16.86 5.87 14.45
C PHE A 34 -15.67 5.14 15.11
N GLU A 35 -15.40 3.87 14.79
CA GLU A 35 -14.17 3.20 15.25
C GLU A 35 -12.98 3.46 14.29
N PHE A 36 -13.26 3.92 13.06
CA PHE A 36 -12.23 4.29 12.07
C PHE A 36 -11.69 5.71 12.22
N ALA A 37 -12.43 6.60 12.92
CA ALA A 37 -12.05 7.98 13.12
C ALA A 37 -10.74 8.04 13.93
N GLY A 38 -9.62 8.25 13.25
CA GLY A 38 -8.28 8.34 13.83
C GLY A 38 -7.24 7.33 13.32
N ARG A 39 -7.63 6.19 12.73
CA ARG A 39 -6.65 5.17 12.24
C ARG A 39 -6.46 5.17 10.73
N HIS A 40 -7.52 5.47 9.96
CA HIS A 40 -7.52 5.47 8.49
C HIS A 40 -8.15 6.73 7.90
N ASP A 41 -7.94 7.89 8.54
CA ASP A 41 -8.44 9.17 8.04
C ASP A 41 -7.65 9.57 6.78
N ILE A 42 -8.12 9.08 5.64
CA ILE A 42 -7.73 9.55 4.32
C ILE A 42 -8.53 10.83 4.09
N PRO A 43 -7.90 12.02 4.13
CA PRO A 43 -8.62 13.28 3.96
C PRO A 43 -9.22 13.36 2.56
N TYR A 44 -10.40 13.97 2.42
CA TYR A 44 -10.93 14.28 1.09
C TYR A 44 -9.98 15.22 0.34
N ALA A 45 -9.80 14.99 -0.95
CA ALA A 45 -9.07 15.91 -1.81
C ALA A 45 -9.68 17.32 -1.73
N PRO A 46 -8.95 18.34 -1.21
CA PRO A 46 -9.50 19.68 -1.03
C PRO A 46 -9.79 20.35 -2.38
N LEU A 47 -10.76 21.27 -2.41
CA LEU A 47 -11.11 22.01 -3.64
C LEU A 47 -9.94 22.83 -4.21
N SER A 48 -8.95 23.20 -3.39
CA SER A 48 -7.71 23.87 -3.83
C SER A 48 -6.97 23.08 -4.91
N ASP A 49 -7.13 21.75 -4.90
CA ASP A 49 -6.45 20.84 -5.81
C ASP A 49 -6.96 20.94 -7.24
N LEU A 50 -8.15 21.51 -7.46
CA LEU A 50 -8.65 21.80 -8.81
C LEU A 50 -7.72 22.73 -9.61
N ILE A 51 -6.91 23.54 -8.91
CA ILE A 51 -6.11 24.61 -9.51
C ILE A 51 -4.61 24.26 -9.49
N GLN A 52 -4.20 23.27 -8.69
CA GLN A 52 -2.79 22.91 -8.58
C GLN A 52 -2.27 22.18 -9.83
N ALA A 53 -1.03 22.49 -10.21
CA ALA A 53 -0.42 21.97 -11.42
C ALA A 53 -0.25 20.45 -11.39
N ASP A 54 0.09 19.92 -10.21
CA ASP A 54 0.39 18.53 -9.94
C ASP A 54 -0.26 18.09 -8.61
N VAL A 55 -1.54 17.72 -8.68
CA VAL A 55 -2.36 17.40 -7.49
C VAL A 55 -1.92 16.14 -6.76
N TYR A 56 -1.42 15.16 -7.51
CA TYR A 56 -1.02 13.87 -6.98
C TYR A 56 0.37 13.61 -7.55
N THR A 57 1.40 14.01 -6.82
CA THR A 57 2.79 13.97 -7.31
C THR A 57 3.46 12.67 -6.98
N ASP A 58 3.14 12.10 -5.82
CA ASP A 58 3.70 10.84 -5.38
C ASP A 58 2.84 9.63 -5.82
N GLY A 59 3.38 8.42 -5.62
CA GLY A 59 2.71 7.18 -5.98
C GLY A 59 1.58 6.80 -5.02
N VAL A 60 1.65 7.26 -3.77
CA VAL A 60 0.72 6.91 -2.68
C VAL A 60 -0.58 7.69 -2.85
N GLU A 61 -0.50 9.00 -3.01
CA GLU A 61 -1.61 9.89 -3.33
C GLU A 61 -2.35 9.45 -4.60
N LYS A 62 -1.62 8.99 -5.63
CA LYS A 62 -2.24 8.44 -6.86
C LYS A 62 -2.99 7.13 -6.61
N LEU A 63 -2.43 6.24 -5.81
CA LEU A 63 -3.09 4.97 -5.47
C LEU A 63 -4.33 5.21 -4.62
N THR A 64 -4.24 6.12 -3.65
CA THR A 64 -5.30 6.47 -2.70
C THR A 64 -6.45 7.22 -3.37
N TYR A 65 -6.16 8.23 -4.18
CA TYR A 65 -7.18 9.13 -4.72
C TYR A 65 -7.56 8.90 -6.18
N LEU A 66 -6.82 8.07 -6.92
CA LEU A 66 -7.03 7.92 -8.35
C LEU A 66 -7.12 6.47 -8.85
N SER A 67 -6.93 5.47 -7.98
CA SER A 67 -6.96 4.02 -8.28
C SER A 67 -6.63 3.67 -9.73
N TYR A 68 -5.52 4.20 -10.24
CA TYR A 68 -5.15 3.90 -11.61
C TYR A 68 -4.56 2.50 -11.62
N ALA A 69 -5.07 1.63 -12.50
CA ALA A 69 -4.16 0.71 -13.18
C ALA A 69 -3.02 1.60 -13.69
N PHE A 70 -1.78 1.36 -13.27
CA PHE A 70 -0.60 2.14 -13.65
C PHE A 70 -0.38 2.02 -15.18
N LEU A 71 -1.23 2.67 -15.97
CA LEU A 71 -1.21 2.64 -17.42
C LEU A 71 -0.13 3.61 -17.86
N ARG A 72 1.10 3.12 -17.73
CA ARG A 72 2.30 3.75 -18.26
C ARG A 72 2.09 3.93 -19.76
N ASN A 73 2.25 5.18 -20.21
CA ASN A 73 2.41 5.63 -21.59
C ASN A 73 1.12 6.06 -22.32
N GLY A 74 0.93 7.38 -22.39
CA GLY A 74 0.21 8.02 -23.50
C GLY A 74 0.93 9.32 -23.94
N PRO A 75 0.75 9.75 -25.20
CA PRO A 75 1.43 10.91 -25.79
C PRO A 75 1.11 12.24 -25.08
N ILE A 76 1.94 13.27 -25.27
CA ILE A 76 1.90 14.55 -24.52
C ILE A 76 0.52 15.26 -24.57
N GLY A 77 -0.21 15.17 -25.70
CA GLY A 77 -1.59 15.70 -25.79
C GLY A 77 -2.59 14.94 -24.91
N PHE A 78 -2.41 13.63 -24.74
CA PHE A 78 -3.19 12.79 -23.83
C PHE A 78 -2.84 13.10 -22.37
N LEU A 79 -1.60 13.51 -22.07
CA LEU A 79 -1.21 13.93 -20.72
C LEU A 79 -1.95 15.18 -20.24
N GLN A 80 -2.28 16.14 -21.12
CA GLN A 80 -3.07 17.31 -20.73
C GLN A 80 -4.55 16.95 -20.48
N ALA A 81 -5.14 16.08 -21.31
CA ALA A 81 -6.49 15.56 -21.06
C ALA A 81 -6.56 14.72 -19.78
N ILE A 82 -5.51 13.93 -19.48
CA ILE A 82 -5.35 13.22 -18.20
C ILE A 82 -5.25 14.20 -17.04
N ARG A 83 -4.42 15.26 -17.13
CA ARG A 83 -4.30 16.27 -16.07
C ARG A 83 -5.62 17.01 -15.81
N GLY A 84 -6.34 17.35 -16.88
CA GLY A 84 -7.70 17.90 -16.77
C GLY A 84 -8.66 16.93 -16.09
N THR A 85 -8.62 15.64 -16.47
CA THR A 85 -9.46 14.60 -15.86
C THR A 85 -9.07 14.36 -14.39
N GLN A 86 -7.78 14.36 -14.04
CA GLN A 86 -7.27 14.23 -12.68
C GLN A 86 -7.77 15.37 -11.77
N ARG A 87 -7.74 16.61 -12.27
CA ARG A 87 -8.30 17.76 -11.53
C ARG A 87 -9.80 17.62 -11.39
N LEU A 88 -10.52 17.30 -12.47
CA LEU A 88 -11.96 17.09 -12.41
C LEU A 88 -12.36 15.91 -11.53
N HIS A 89 -11.44 14.97 -11.27
CA HIS A 89 -11.66 13.87 -10.35
C HIS A 89 -11.83 14.34 -8.91
N VAL A 90 -11.24 15.49 -8.54
CA VAL A 90 -11.53 16.15 -7.25
C VAL A 90 -13.04 16.45 -7.13
N LEU A 91 -13.70 16.81 -8.24
CA LEU A 91 -15.15 17.03 -8.22
C LEU A 91 -15.93 15.74 -7.95
N ALA A 92 -15.39 14.56 -8.27
CA ALA A 92 -16.05 13.29 -7.96
C ALA A 92 -16.35 13.21 -6.46
N TYR A 93 -15.42 13.65 -5.60
CA TYR A 93 -15.59 13.67 -4.14
C TYR A 93 -16.67 14.64 -3.65
N TRP A 94 -16.83 15.78 -4.32
CA TRP A 94 -17.71 16.88 -3.88
C TRP A 94 -19.06 16.94 -4.60
N LEU A 95 -19.21 16.28 -5.74
CA LEU A 95 -20.46 16.19 -6.50
C LEU A 95 -21.59 15.43 -5.78
N PRO A 96 -21.35 14.31 -5.06
CA PRO A 96 -22.42 13.55 -4.43
C PRO A 96 -23.26 14.39 -3.44
N PRO A 97 -22.67 15.14 -2.48
CA PRO A 97 -23.43 16.03 -1.62
C PRO A 97 -24.28 17.06 -2.39
N LEU A 98 -23.74 17.60 -3.50
CA LEU A 98 -24.47 18.55 -4.36
C LEU A 98 -25.63 17.88 -5.08
N ILE A 99 -25.44 16.69 -5.62
CA ILE A 99 -26.49 15.88 -6.27
C ILE A 99 -27.61 15.60 -5.28
N PHE A 100 -27.28 15.21 -4.04
CA PHE A 100 -28.29 14.91 -3.03
C PHE A 100 -29.05 16.17 -2.60
N THR A 101 -28.35 17.27 -2.36
CA THR A 101 -28.98 18.55 -2.01
C THR A 101 -29.90 19.04 -3.13
N ALA A 102 -29.43 18.98 -4.39
CA ALA A 102 -30.23 19.33 -5.56
C ALA A 102 -31.45 18.41 -5.73
N GLY A 103 -31.29 17.10 -5.52
CA GLY A 103 -32.39 16.14 -5.57
C GLY A 103 -33.48 16.41 -4.54
N LEU A 104 -33.10 16.75 -3.30
CA LEU A 104 -34.05 17.15 -2.26
C LEU A 104 -34.79 18.43 -2.64
N LEU A 105 -34.08 19.45 -3.13
CA LEU A 105 -34.70 20.70 -3.59
C LEU A 105 -35.66 20.46 -4.77
N LEU A 106 -35.27 19.64 -5.74
CA LEU A 106 -36.11 19.28 -6.87
C LEU A 106 -37.36 18.51 -6.43
N ALA A 107 -37.22 17.59 -5.47
CA ALA A 107 -38.35 16.88 -4.91
C ALA A 107 -39.35 17.85 -4.26
N ARG A 108 -38.86 18.88 -3.56
CA ARG A 108 -39.71 19.92 -2.97
C ARG A 108 -40.42 20.76 -4.04
N ILE A 109 -39.68 21.24 -5.03
CA ILE A 109 -40.19 22.14 -6.08
C ILE A 109 -41.25 21.42 -6.92
N ARG A 110 -40.96 20.20 -7.38
CA ARG A 110 -41.90 19.40 -8.18
C ARG A 110 -43.10 18.92 -7.39
N GLY A 111 -42.90 18.56 -6.12
CA GLY A 111 -43.98 18.29 -5.18
C GLY A 111 -44.96 19.45 -5.15
N ARG A 112 -44.48 20.66 -4.85
CA ARG A 112 -45.32 21.88 -4.79
C ARG A 112 -46.08 22.13 -6.09
N ARG A 113 -45.44 21.98 -7.26
CA ARG A 113 -46.08 22.17 -8.57
C ARG A 113 -47.17 21.15 -8.89
N SER A 114 -47.13 19.97 -8.27
CA SER A 114 -48.13 18.91 -8.43
C SER A 114 -49.17 18.88 -7.31
N GLY A 115 -49.23 19.91 -6.47
CA GLY A 115 -50.16 19.99 -5.33
C GLY A 115 -49.78 19.10 -4.13
N ARG A 116 -48.59 18.47 -4.15
CA ARG A 116 -48.08 17.63 -3.07
C ARG A 116 -47.00 18.37 -2.26
N ARG A 117 -46.67 17.89 -1.05
CA ARG A 117 -45.55 18.48 -0.28
C ARG A 117 -44.19 18.14 -0.91
N TRP A 118 -44.04 16.93 -1.45
CA TRP A 118 -42.83 16.37 -2.02
C TRP A 118 -43.14 15.48 -3.24
N ASP A 119 -42.23 15.44 -4.20
CA ASP A 119 -42.17 14.43 -5.27
C ASP A 119 -41.55 13.15 -4.69
N ALA A 120 -42.41 12.21 -4.25
CA ALA A 120 -42.00 11.04 -3.48
C ALA A 120 -40.96 10.15 -4.19
N PRO A 121 -41.04 9.89 -5.51
CA PRO A 121 -39.99 9.18 -6.25
C PRO A 121 -38.61 9.84 -6.16
N ILE A 122 -38.51 11.15 -6.41
CA ILE A 122 -37.22 11.86 -6.38
C ILE A 122 -36.67 11.89 -4.95
N LEU A 123 -37.53 12.16 -3.97
CA LEU A 123 -37.16 12.14 -2.56
C LEU A 123 -36.60 10.77 -2.18
N LEU A 124 -37.30 9.68 -2.53
CA LEU A 124 -36.89 8.32 -2.21
C LEU A 124 -35.51 7.98 -2.79
N VAL A 125 -35.33 8.19 -4.10
CA VAL A 125 -34.06 7.85 -4.76
C VAL A 125 -32.91 8.67 -4.16
N THR A 126 -33.12 9.98 -3.99
CA THR A 126 -32.09 10.87 -3.44
C THR A 126 -31.72 10.49 -2.01
N SER A 127 -32.70 10.17 -1.16
CA SER A 127 -32.47 9.77 0.22
C SER A 127 -31.76 8.42 0.33
N VAL A 128 -32.17 7.41 -0.45
CA VAL A 128 -31.51 6.08 -0.42
C VAL A 128 -30.07 6.17 -0.92
N CYS A 129 -29.83 6.88 -2.03
CA CYS A 129 -28.48 7.08 -2.54
C CYS A 129 -27.62 7.91 -1.57
N GLY A 130 -28.21 8.93 -0.95
CA GLY A 130 -27.55 9.74 0.08
C GLY A 130 -27.17 8.94 1.31
N MET A 131 -28.08 8.11 1.84
CA MET A 131 -27.78 7.22 2.97
C MET A 131 -26.72 6.17 2.62
N THR A 132 -26.74 5.63 1.40
CA THR A 132 -25.73 4.67 0.93
C THR A 132 -24.34 5.33 0.85
N PHE A 133 -24.27 6.55 0.33
CA PHE A 133 -23.03 7.32 0.27
C PHE A 133 -22.53 7.71 1.68
N LEU A 134 -23.42 8.15 2.56
CA LEU A 134 -23.09 8.46 3.96
C LEU A 134 -22.61 7.22 4.73
N GLY A 135 -23.04 6.02 4.35
CA GLY A 135 -22.57 4.77 4.94
C GLY A 135 -21.09 4.45 4.69
N VAL A 136 -20.43 5.14 3.76
CA VAL A 136 -18.98 5.02 3.49
C VAL A 136 -18.21 6.25 3.97
N LEU A 137 -18.90 7.29 4.43
CA LEU A 137 -18.29 8.49 5.02
C LEU A 137 -17.75 8.15 6.43
N PRO A 138 -16.51 8.55 6.82
CA PRO A 138 -15.63 9.53 6.20
C PRO A 138 -14.61 8.99 5.18
N ARG A 139 -14.63 7.71 4.81
CA ARG A 139 -13.57 7.11 3.98
C ARG A 139 -13.52 7.72 2.57
N ALA A 140 -12.45 8.47 2.29
CA ALA A 140 -12.30 9.25 1.07
C ALA A 140 -11.35 8.63 0.04
N ASP A 141 -11.00 7.35 0.15
CA ASP A 141 -10.21 6.71 -0.91
C ASP A 141 -11.11 6.26 -2.06
N TYR A 142 -10.60 6.39 -3.28
CA TYR A 142 -11.40 6.21 -4.48
C TYR A 142 -11.89 4.77 -4.66
N ASN A 143 -11.11 3.77 -4.22
CA ASN A 143 -11.48 2.36 -4.35
C ASN A 143 -12.77 2.03 -3.59
N HIS A 144 -12.94 2.59 -2.40
CA HIS A 144 -14.16 2.40 -1.60
C HIS A 144 -15.31 3.25 -2.13
N LEU A 145 -15.01 4.46 -2.60
CA LEU A 145 -15.99 5.34 -3.22
C LEU A 145 -16.60 4.72 -4.49
N MET A 146 -15.80 4.09 -5.36
CA MET A 146 -16.29 3.47 -6.59
C MET A 146 -17.46 2.50 -6.35
N ASN A 147 -17.43 1.75 -5.24
CA ASN A 147 -18.49 0.80 -4.88
C ASN A 147 -19.83 1.47 -4.55
N VAL A 148 -19.81 2.73 -4.11
CA VAL A 148 -21.02 3.51 -3.76
C VAL A 148 -21.38 4.61 -4.76
N TYR A 149 -20.61 4.76 -5.83
CA TYR A 149 -20.90 5.75 -6.87
C TYR A 149 -22.01 5.34 -7.82
N GLN A 150 -22.33 4.06 -7.94
CA GLN A 150 -23.42 3.61 -8.81
C GLN A 150 -24.77 4.25 -8.39
N PRO A 151 -25.17 4.25 -7.10
CA PRO A 151 -26.29 5.06 -6.61
C PRO A 151 -26.16 6.56 -6.92
N VAL A 152 -24.98 7.15 -6.75
CA VAL A 152 -24.73 8.57 -7.03
C VAL A 152 -25.00 8.91 -8.49
N VAL A 153 -24.53 8.08 -9.42
CA VAL A 153 -24.73 8.25 -10.87
C VAL A 153 -26.21 8.18 -11.23
N ILE A 154 -26.95 7.23 -10.65
CA ILE A 154 -28.41 7.11 -10.85
C ILE A 154 -29.13 8.36 -10.34
N ALA A 155 -28.85 8.78 -9.10
CA ALA A 155 -29.43 10.00 -8.54
C ALA A 155 -29.07 11.23 -9.37
N GLY A 156 -27.81 11.35 -9.80
CA GLY A 156 -27.30 12.41 -10.66
C GLY A 156 -28.07 12.49 -11.98
N ALA A 157 -28.26 11.37 -12.68
CA ALA A 157 -29.02 11.32 -13.93
C ALA A 157 -30.47 11.79 -13.75
N ILE A 158 -31.14 11.38 -12.66
CA ILE A 158 -32.52 11.77 -12.36
C ILE A 158 -32.61 13.26 -12.02
N VAL A 159 -31.65 13.77 -11.25
CA VAL A 159 -31.52 15.19 -10.89
C VAL A 159 -31.30 16.03 -12.15
N LEU A 160 -30.35 15.65 -13.01
CA LEU A 160 -30.06 16.34 -14.26
C LEU A 160 -31.26 16.34 -15.22
N ALA A 161 -31.90 15.18 -15.42
CA ALA A 161 -33.08 15.07 -16.28
C ALA A 161 -34.26 15.90 -15.74
N SER A 162 -34.45 15.92 -14.42
CA SER A 162 -35.48 16.72 -13.77
C SER A 162 -35.20 18.22 -13.90
N THR A 163 -33.95 18.64 -13.69
CA THR A 163 -33.51 20.04 -13.88
C THR A 163 -33.71 20.47 -15.33
N TRP A 164 -33.30 19.66 -16.31
CA TRP A 164 -33.50 19.97 -17.73
C TRP A 164 -34.96 20.21 -18.10
N ARG A 165 -35.88 19.45 -17.51
CA ARG A 165 -37.34 19.60 -17.71
C ARG A 165 -37.91 20.85 -17.03
N LEU A 166 -37.24 21.38 -16.00
CA LEU A 166 -37.67 22.60 -15.32
C LEU A 166 -37.20 23.87 -16.05
N ILE A 167 -36.18 23.79 -16.91
CA ILE A 167 -35.73 24.92 -17.72
C ILE A 167 -36.82 25.26 -18.76
N PRO A 168 -37.33 26.51 -18.80
CA PRO A 168 -38.36 26.91 -19.74
C PRO A 168 -37.96 26.63 -21.19
N LYS A 169 -38.89 26.10 -22.01
CA LYS A 169 -38.63 25.82 -23.43
C LYS A 169 -38.23 27.08 -24.22
N ALA A 170 -38.69 28.26 -23.78
CA ALA A 170 -38.35 29.55 -24.36
C ALA A 170 -36.87 29.95 -24.15
N SER A 171 -36.21 29.44 -23.12
CA SER A 171 -34.81 29.75 -22.78
C SER A 171 -33.83 28.86 -23.55
N ARG A 172 -33.87 28.92 -24.89
CA ARG A 172 -33.07 28.06 -25.78
C ARG A 172 -31.56 28.14 -25.48
N GLY A 173 -31.03 29.33 -25.19
CA GLY A 173 -29.62 29.54 -24.86
C GLY A 173 -29.19 28.83 -23.56
N LEU A 174 -30.01 28.89 -22.50
CA LEU A 174 -29.71 28.23 -21.23
C LEU A 174 -29.74 26.71 -21.37
N ARG A 175 -30.70 26.16 -22.12
CA ARG A 175 -30.75 24.73 -22.44
C ARG A 175 -29.56 24.32 -23.30
N GLY A 176 -29.22 25.10 -24.33
CA GLY A 176 -28.04 24.87 -25.16
C GLY A 176 -26.75 24.83 -24.32
N GLY A 177 -26.52 25.85 -23.48
CA GLY A 177 -25.36 25.94 -22.60
C GLY A 177 -25.28 24.78 -21.61
N PHE A 178 -26.38 24.45 -20.93
CA PHE A 178 -26.41 23.30 -20.00
C PHE A 178 -26.12 21.98 -20.72
N GLY A 179 -26.70 21.77 -21.91
CA GLY A 179 -26.49 20.57 -22.71
C GLY A 179 -25.06 20.44 -23.20
N LEU A 180 -24.45 21.57 -23.60
CA LEU A 180 -23.04 21.62 -24.01
C LEU A 180 -22.10 21.30 -22.84
N VAL A 181 -22.32 21.90 -21.67
CA VAL A 181 -21.49 21.63 -20.47
C VAL A 181 -21.61 20.16 -20.06
N LEU A 182 -22.82 19.61 -19.98
CA LEU A 182 -23.02 18.21 -19.63
C LEU A 182 -22.42 17.27 -20.68
N GLY A 183 -22.65 17.54 -21.97
CA GLY A 183 -22.09 16.78 -23.06
C GLY A 183 -20.57 16.79 -23.07
N PHE A 184 -19.96 17.95 -22.78
CA PHE A 184 -18.50 18.08 -22.65
C PHE A 184 -17.95 17.24 -21.49
N ILE A 185 -18.58 17.29 -20.31
CA ILE A 185 -18.17 16.48 -19.15
C ILE A 185 -18.30 14.98 -19.47
N LEU A 186 -19.42 14.56 -20.05
CA LEU A 186 -19.65 13.16 -20.44
C LEU A 186 -18.65 12.69 -21.51
N LEU A 187 -18.34 13.54 -22.49
CA LEU A 187 -17.36 13.24 -23.53
C LEU A 187 -15.96 13.10 -22.93
N LEU A 188 -15.58 13.97 -22.00
CA LEU A 188 -14.27 13.94 -21.36
C LEU A 188 -14.11 12.69 -20.49
N TYR A 189 -15.06 12.42 -19.60
CA TYR A 189 -15.02 11.22 -18.75
C TYR A 189 -15.16 9.94 -19.58
N GLY A 190 -16.16 9.87 -20.46
CA GLY A 190 -16.39 8.70 -21.30
C GLY A 190 -15.24 8.41 -22.26
N GLY A 191 -14.69 9.45 -22.91
CA GLY A 191 -13.52 9.32 -23.78
C GLY A 191 -12.29 8.85 -23.04
N THR A 192 -12.02 9.41 -21.85
CA THR A 192 -10.91 8.98 -21.00
C THR A 192 -11.11 7.54 -20.50
N SER A 193 -12.33 7.17 -20.05
CA SER A 193 -12.66 5.80 -19.65
C SER A 193 -12.48 4.79 -20.78
N VAL A 194 -12.95 5.10 -21.99
CA VAL A 194 -12.75 4.24 -23.17
C VAL A 194 -11.27 4.11 -23.51
N ALA A 195 -10.52 5.21 -23.50
CA ALA A 195 -9.09 5.21 -23.77
C ALA A 195 -8.33 4.37 -22.72
N TRP A 196 -8.69 4.48 -21.44
CA TRP A 196 -8.10 3.67 -20.36
C TRP A 196 -8.47 2.21 -20.48
N TYR A 197 -9.74 1.88 -20.71
CA TYR A 197 -10.18 0.51 -20.90
C TYR A 197 -9.46 -0.15 -22.09
N ALA A 198 -9.36 0.55 -23.22
CA ALA A 198 -8.58 0.09 -24.37
C ALA A 198 -7.08 -0.01 -24.08
N SER A 199 -6.55 0.80 -23.17
CA SER A 199 -5.16 0.68 -22.72
C SER A 199 -4.97 -0.54 -21.82
N ILE A 200 -5.89 -0.80 -20.87
CA ILE A 200 -5.88 -2.00 -20.01
C ILE A 200 -5.93 -3.26 -20.86
N ILE A 201 -6.86 -3.35 -21.82
CA ILE A 201 -6.95 -4.54 -22.68
C ILE A 201 -5.65 -4.77 -23.46
N ARG A 202 -5.00 -3.70 -23.93
CA ARG A 202 -3.74 -3.82 -24.67
C ARG A 202 -2.58 -4.19 -23.77
N SER A 203 -2.49 -3.60 -22.57
CA SER A 203 -1.38 -3.81 -21.66
C SER A 203 -1.50 -5.12 -20.89
N HIS A 204 -2.71 -5.49 -20.45
CA HIS A 204 -3.04 -6.72 -19.73
C HIS A 204 -3.59 -7.75 -20.71
N SER A 205 -2.71 -8.25 -21.58
CA SER A 205 -3.06 -9.19 -22.66
C SER A 205 -2.30 -10.51 -22.57
N ILE A 206 -1.37 -10.64 -21.63
CA ILE A 206 -0.59 -11.87 -21.45
C ILE A 206 -1.37 -12.80 -20.50
N PRO A 207 -1.82 -13.97 -20.97
CA PRO A 207 -2.52 -14.91 -20.12
C PRO A 207 -1.51 -15.65 -19.22
N ILE A 208 -1.86 -15.77 -17.94
CA ILE A 208 -1.30 -16.78 -17.05
C ILE A 208 -2.39 -17.83 -16.88
N GLU A 209 -2.24 -18.96 -17.57
CA GLU A 209 -3.15 -20.08 -17.49
C GLU A 209 -2.77 -20.98 -16.32
N VAL A 210 -3.73 -21.28 -15.46
CA VAL A 210 -3.60 -22.22 -14.34
C VAL A 210 -4.80 -23.18 -14.34
N PRO A 211 -4.70 -24.37 -13.73
CA PRO A 211 -5.80 -25.33 -13.74
C PRO A 211 -7.12 -24.83 -13.12
N ARG A 212 -7.09 -23.82 -12.23
CA ARG A 212 -8.29 -23.22 -11.61
C ARG A 212 -8.85 -22.00 -12.38
N GLY A 213 -8.22 -21.58 -13.47
CA GLY A 213 -8.64 -20.41 -14.26
C GLY A 213 -7.48 -19.69 -14.93
N GLY A 214 -7.65 -18.42 -15.25
CA GLY A 214 -6.56 -17.61 -15.80
C GLY A 214 -6.73 -16.15 -15.47
N ILE A 215 -5.62 -15.43 -15.42
CA ILE A 215 -5.60 -13.98 -15.31
C ILE A 215 -4.89 -13.38 -16.52
N LEU A 216 -5.33 -12.19 -16.92
CA LEU A 216 -4.63 -11.39 -17.92
C LEU A 216 -3.82 -10.33 -17.19
N VAL A 217 -2.52 -10.33 -17.44
CA VAL A 217 -1.57 -9.41 -16.83
C VAL A 217 -0.73 -8.74 -17.89
N ASP A 218 0.02 -7.72 -17.50
CA ASP A 218 1.06 -7.20 -18.37
C ASP A 218 2.28 -8.13 -18.43
N ARG A 219 3.17 -7.88 -19.38
CA ARG A 219 4.35 -8.73 -19.60
C ARG A 219 5.29 -8.78 -18.39
N VAL A 220 5.45 -7.68 -17.67
CA VAL A 220 6.35 -7.61 -16.51
C VAL A 220 5.74 -8.42 -15.35
N ASP A 221 4.44 -8.28 -15.14
CA ASP A 221 3.72 -9.04 -14.13
C ASP A 221 3.63 -10.53 -14.49
N ALA A 222 3.52 -10.88 -15.78
CA ALA A 222 3.58 -12.28 -16.24
C ALA A 222 4.89 -12.96 -15.83
N ASP A 223 6.02 -12.29 -16.07
CA ASP A 223 7.34 -12.83 -15.71
C ASP A 223 7.49 -12.98 -14.19
N ARG A 224 6.96 -12.01 -13.42
CA ARG A 224 7.02 -11.98 -11.94
C ARG A 224 6.13 -13.04 -11.30
N VAL A 225 4.85 -13.06 -11.65
CA VAL A 225 3.89 -14.05 -11.14
C VAL A 225 4.34 -15.44 -11.58
N GLY A 226 4.75 -15.63 -12.84
CA GLY A 226 5.27 -16.90 -13.32
C GLY A 226 6.51 -17.37 -12.55
N TYR A 227 7.42 -16.46 -12.16
CA TYR A 227 8.55 -16.80 -11.30
C TYR A 227 8.12 -17.23 -9.89
N LEU A 228 7.18 -16.54 -9.27
CA LEU A 228 6.64 -16.91 -7.95
C LEU A 228 5.91 -18.25 -8.00
N LEU A 229 5.07 -18.49 -9.00
CA LEU A 229 4.36 -19.76 -9.16
C LEU A 229 5.32 -20.93 -9.30
N ARG A 230 6.33 -20.83 -10.18
CA ARG A 230 7.39 -21.84 -10.29
C ARG A 230 8.13 -22.05 -8.98
N THR A 231 8.41 -20.96 -8.26
CA THR A 231 9.07 -21.07 -6.96
C THR A 231 8.20 -21.80 -5.95
N ILE A 232 6.91 -21.51 -5.88
CA ILE A 232 5.99 -22.24 -5.00
C ILE A 232 5.94 -23.73 -5.38
N GLU A 233 5.89 -24.05 -6.67
CA GLU A 233 5.94 -25.43 -7.16
C GLU A 233 7.24 -26.15 -6.81
N ASP A 234 8.39 -25.48 -6.96
CA ASP A 234 9.71 -26.04 -6.67
C ASP A 234 9.98 -26.21 -5.17
N GLN A 235 9.28 -25.44 -4.32
CA GLN A 235 9.55 -25.34 -2.89
C GLN A 235 8.45 -25.92 -1.99
N SER A 236 7.33 -26.38 -2.57
CA SER A 236 6.23 -26.99 -1.83
C SER A 236 5.54 -28.07 -2.67
N SER A 237 5.06 -29.12 -1.99
CA SER A 237 4.30 -30.20 -2.63
C SER A 237 2.93 -29.72 -3.12
N ALA A 238 2.39 -30.41 -4.12
CA ALA A 238 1.06 -30.13 -4.63
C ALA A 238 0.00 -30.25 -3.52
N GLY A 239 -0.87 -29.24 -3.40
CA GLY A 239 -1.95 -29.21 -2.41
C GLY A 239 -1.52 -28.86 -0.98
N GLN A 240 -0.22 -28.67 -0.71
CA GLN A 240 0.21 -28.16 0.60
C GLN A 240 -0.33 -26.73 0.84
N PRO A 241 -0.72 -26.39 2.08
CA PRO A 241 -1.14 -25.03 2.40
C PRO A 241 -0.02 -24.01 2.24
N LEU A 242 -0.37 -22.82 1.76
CA LEU A 242 0.54 -21.68 1.58
C LEU A 242 0.00 -20.51 2.40
N LEU A 243 0.81 -19.94 3.29
CA LEU A 243 0.42 -18.71 3.96
C LEU A 243 0.88 -17.49 3.15
N THR A 244 -0.05 -16.61 2.83
CA THR A 244 0.22 -15.37 2.10
C THR A 244 -0.14 -14.16 2.95
N VAL A 245 0.77 -13.18 3.08
CA VAL A 245 0.61 -12.05 4.00
C VAL A 245 0.95 -10.70 3.34
N PRO A 246 0.19 -9.62 3.58
CA PRO A 246 -1.17 -9.63 4.13
C PRO A 246 -2.23 -9.94 3.05
N ASP A 247 -1.97 -9.69 1.77
CA ASP A 247 -3.00 -9.57 0.73
C ASP A 247 -2.66 -10.28 -0.59
N LEU A 248 -1.94 -11.41 -0.48
CA LEU A 248 -1.42 -12.15 -1.64
C LEU A 248 -2.17 -13.46 -1.94
N VAL A 249 -3.41 -13.57 -1.51
CA VAL A 249 -4.23 -14.80 -1.66
C VAL A 249 -4.48 -15.22 -3.11
N MET A 250 -4.33 -14.29 -4.06
CA MET A 250 -4.33 -14.63 -5.48
C MET A 250 -3.23 -15.66 -5.81
N LEU A 251 -2.09 -15.62 -5.11
CA LEU A 251 -1.03 -16.63 -5.27
C LEU A 251 -1.50 -18.02 -4.82
N ASN A 252 -2.29 -18.15 -3.74
CA ASN A 252 -2.91 -19.42 -3.35
C ASN A 252 -3.81 -19.96 -4.45
N PHE A 253 -4.66 -19.11 -5.02
CA PHE A 253 -5.56 -19.48 -6.10
C PHE A 253 -4.78 -19.99 -7.33
N LEU A 254 -3.80 -19.20 -7.78
CA LEU A 254 -3.02 -19.49 -8.98
C LEU A 254 -2.11 -20.72 -8.81
N SER A 255 -1.49 -20.88 -7.63
CA SER A 255 -0.64 -22.04 -7.31
C SER A 255 -1.43 -23.25 -6.82
N GLN A 256 -2.75 -23.15 -6.72
CA GLN A 256 -3.64 -24.21 -6.21
C GLN A 256 -3.29 -24.69 -4.79
N ARG A 257 -2.81 -23.78 -3.95
CA ARG A 257 -2.46 -24.05 -2.55
C ARG A 257 -3.63 -23.61 -1.66
N PRO A 258 -4.08 -24.42 -0.68
CA PRO A 258 -5.09 -23.99 0.28
C PRO A 258 -4.63 -22.76 1.08
N VAL A 259 -5.58 -21.91 1.47
CA VAL A 259 -5.35 -20.83 2.44
C VAL A 259 -5.53 -21.43 3.84
N PRO A 260 -4.55 -21.32 4.75
CA PRO A 260 -4.59 -21.98 6.06
C PRO A 260 -5.42 -21.22 7.11
N SER A 261 -6.16 -20.19 6.73
CA SER A 261 -6.94 -19.35 7.63
C SER A 261 -8.36 -19.11 7.08
N ALA A 262 -9.26 -18.67 7.96
CA ALA A 262 -10.61 -18.27 7.57
C ALA A 262 -10.66 -16.94 6.77
N TYR A 263 -9.57 -16.18 6.77
CA TYR A 263 -9.48 -14.87 6.16
C TYR A 263 -8.70 -14.92 4.85
N TYR A 264 -9.32 -14.50 3.76
CA TYR A 264 -8.64 -14.40 2.46
C TYR A 264 -7.65 -13.22 2.41
N ASN A 265 -7.91 -12.14 3.14
CA ASN A 265 -7.00 -11.00 3.25
C ASN A 265 -6.72 -10.71 4.72
N LEU A 266 -5.46 -10.57 5.09
CA LEU A 266 -5.00 -10.37 6.47
C LEU A 266 -4.85 -8.88 6.78
N TYR A 267 -5.92 -8.13 6.56
CA TYR A 267 -5.97 -6.71 6.87
C TYR A 267 -6.10 -6.48 8.38
N GLU A 268 -5.67 -5.32 8.86
CA GLU A 268 -5.79 -4.91 10.27
C GLU A 268 -7.19 -5.23 10.84
N HIS A 269 -8.26 -4.84 10.16
CA HIS A 269 -9.63 -5.07 10.66
C HIS A 269 -10.08 -6.53 10.69
N HIS A 270 -9.40 -7.43 9.97
CA HIS A 270 -9.73 -8.86 10.00
C HIS A 270 -9.00 -9.59 11.13
N ILE A 271 -7.77 -9.18 11.45
CA ILE A 271 -6.87 -9.95 12.31
C ILE A 271 -6.31 -9.18 13.51
N ALA A 272 -6.64 -7.90 13.68
CA ALA A 272 -6.18 -7.14 14.84
C ALA A 272 -6.93 -7.48 16.13
N ALA A 273 -8.18 -7.96 16.02
CA ALA A 273 -9.03 -8.26 17.18
C ALA A 273 -8.43 -9.36 18.08
N ASP A 274 -7.71 -10.32 17.50
CA ASP A 274 -7.02 -11.41 18.18
C ASP A 274 -5.50 -11.34 18.01
N ALA A 275 -4.98 -10.17 17.59
CA ALA A 275 -3.56 -9.95 17.31
C ALA A 275 -2.94 -10.94 16.30
N GLY A 276 -3.76 -11.56 15.44
CA GLY A 276 -3.36 -12.52 14.42
C GLY A 276 -3.24 -13.97 14.91
N ALA A 277 -3.71 -14.28 16.12
CA ALA A 277 -3.61 -15.60 16.71
C ALA A 277 -4.28 -16.69 15.86
N ALA A 278 -5.51 -16.48 15.38
CA ALA A 278 -6.24 -17.46 14.58
C ALA A 278 -5.53 -17.80 13.26
N VAL A 279 -4.79 -16.85 12.68
CA VAL A 279 -4.01 -17.08 11.46
C VAL A 279 -2.78 -17.94 11.77
N ALA A 280 -2.08 -17.64 12.87
CA ALA A 280 -0.92 -18.42 13.31
C ALA A 280 -1.31 -19.86 13.67
N GLU A 281 -2.40 -20.04 14.42
CA GLU A 281 -2.96 -21.35 14.76
C GLU A 281 -3.39 -22.14 13.52
N GLY A 282 -4.07 -21.48 12.58
CA GLY A 282 -4.46 -22.10 11.31
C GLY A 282 -3.27 -22.52 10.45
N ALA A 283 -2.22 -21.70 10.38
CA ALA A 283 -0.98 -22.02 9.70
C ALA A 283 -0.25 -23.21 10.33
N GLU A 284 -0.21 -23.26 11.66
CA GLU A 284 0.39 -24.36 12.41
C GLU A 284 -0.37 -25.67 12.21
N ALA A 285 -1.69 -25.65 12.44
CA ALA A 285 -2.56 -26.82 12.32
C ALA A 285 -2.59 -27.39 10.89
N SER A 286 -2.44 -26.51 9.89
CA SER A 286 -2.40 -26.90 8.47
C SER A 286 -1.01 -27.36 8.01
N GLY A 287 0.02 -27.28 8.86
CA GLY A 287 1.38 -27.69 8.52
C GLY A 287 1.99 -26.84 7.40
N VAL A 288 1.79 -25.51 7.42
CA VAL A 288 2.35 -24.61 6.40
C VAL A 288 3.87 -24.72 6.37
N GLU A 289 4.44 -24.99 5.19
CA GLU A 289 5.89 -25.07 4.99
C GLU A 289 6.47 -23.82 4.30
N LEU A 290 5.65 -23.07 3.59
CA LEU A 290 6.05 -21.89 2.82
C LEU A 290 5.18 -20.69 3.16
N VAL A 291 5.81 -19.54 3.36
CA VAL A 291 5.12 -18.25 3.53
C VAL A 291 5.59 -17.29 2.45
N VAL A 292 4.66 -16.56 1.83
CA VAL A 292 4.99 -15.46 0.92
C VAL A 292 4.41 -14.18 1.48
N THR A 293 5.27 -13.20 1.71
CA THR A 293 4.83 -11.90 2.22
C THR A 293 5.09 -10.79 1.20
N ASN A 294 4.33 -9.71 1.27
CA ASN A 294 4.77 -8.45 0.69
C ASN A 294 6.05 -7.98 1.37
N PHE A 295 6.89 -7.30 0.61
CA PHE A 295 8.05 -6.62 1.14
C PHE A 295 7.64 -5.32 1.84
N ASP A 296 6.82 -4.50 1.18
CA ASP A 296 6.30 -3.25 1.72
C ASP A 296 4.96 -3.46 2.45
N ASN A 297 4.70 -2.67 3.50
CA ASN A 297 3.39 -2.66 4.14
C ASN A 297 2.41 -1.83 3.30
N PHE A 298 1.52 -2.49 2.55
CA PHE A 298 0.64 -1.80 1.58
C PHE A 298 -0.52 -1.02 2.22
N PHE A 299 -0.99 -1.40 3.42
CA PHE A 299 -2.26 -0.88 3.95
C PHE A 299 -2.15 0.36 4.85
N SER A 300 -0.98 0.65 5.40
CA SER A 300 -0.81 1.78 6.29
C SER A 300 0.67 2.11 6.45
N ASP A 301 1.06 3.32 6.05
CA ASP A 301 2.34 3.91 6.44
C ASP A 301 2.39 4.20 7.97
N ARG A 302 1.28 3.98 8.70
CA ARG A 302 1.12 4.35 10.12
C ARG A 302 1.14 3.17 11.08
N VAL A 303 0.73 1.97 10.67
CA VAL A 303 0.61 0.80 11.55
C VAL A 303 1.10 -0.46 10.83
N GLY A 304 2.20 -1.04 11.32
CA GLY A 304 2.80 -2.28 10.81
C GLY A 304 2.02 -3.52 11.23
N ILE A 305 2.20 -4.64 10.52
CA ILE A 305 1.68 -5.94 11.00
C ILE A 305 2.32 -6.34 12.33
N LEU A 306 3.53 -5.84 12.61
CA LEU A 306 4.19 -5.95 13.92
C LEU A 306 3.33 -5.34 15.04
N ASP A 307 2.61 -4.25 14.75
CA ASP A 307 1.82 -3.53 15.74
C ASP A 307 0.42 -4.12 15.90
N TYR A 308 -0.27 -4.41 14.79
CA TYR A 308 -1.67 -4.86 14.84
C TYR A 308 -1.83 -6.39 14.89
N ALA A 309 -0.84 -7.16 14.45
CA ALA A 309 -0.85 -8.62 14.53
C ALA A 309 0.49 -9.18 15.08
N PRO A 310 0.88 -8.78 16.31
CA PRO A 310 2.16 -9.17 16.91
C PRO A 310 2.30 -10.69 17.14
N VAL A 311 1.19 -11.42 17.34
CA VAL A 311 1.23 -12.89 17.52
C VAL A 311 1.59 -13.56 16.21
N LEU A 312 0.94 -13.17 15.11
CA LEU A 312 1.27 -13.68 13.78
C LEU A 312 2.70 -13.31 13.38
N SER A 313 3.10 -12.06 13.61
CA SER A 313 4.46 -11.60 13.32
C SER A 313 5.51 -12.40 14.08
N THR A 314 5.30 -12.63 15.38
CA THR A 314 6.17 -13.47 16.20
C THR A 314 6.22 -14.90 15.66
N TYR A 315 5.06 -15.49 15.37
CA TYR A 315 4.97 -16.84 14.79
C TYR A 315 5.78 -16.97 13.49
N LEU A 316 5.65 -16.00 12.58
CA LEU A 316 6.41 -15.97 11.33
C LEU A 316 7.92 -15.91 11.56
N VAL A 317 8.37 -15.02 12.45
CA VAL A 317 9.79 -14.84 12.78
C VAL A 317 10.38 -16.11 13.41
N GLU A 318 9.66 -16.73 14.35
CA GLU A 318 10.15 -17.87 15.11
C GLU A 318 10.16 -19.18 14.31
N ASN A 319 9.14 -19.40 13.47
CA ASN A 319 8.92 -20.68 12.80
C ASN A 319 9.44 -20.71 11.36
N PHE A 320 9.72 -19.56 10.76
CA PHE A 320 10.15 -19.48 9.37
C PHE A 320 11.49 -18.76 9.24
N GLU A 321 12.23 -19.15 8.21
CA GLU A 321 13.45 -18.49 7.80
C GLU A 321 13.32 -17.99 6.37
N ARG A 322 13.95 -16.85 6.10
CA ARG A 322 13.89 -16.23 4.79
C ARG A 322 14.66 -17.06 3.76
N LEU A 323 13.95 -17.56 2.75
CA LEU A 323 14.55 -18.27 1.64
C LEU A 323 15.19 -17.28 0.65
N PHE A 324 14.44 -16.27 0.20
CA PHE A 324 14.96 -15.18 -0.63
C PHE A 324 14.00 -13.98 -0.66
N ILE A 325 14.48 -12.87 -1.22
CA ILE A 325 13.70 -11.68 -1.56
C ILE A 325 13.71 -11.55 -3.07
N ASP A 326 12.55 -11.28 -3.65
CA ASP A 326 12.45 -11.05 -5.08
C ASP A 326 13.34 -9.86 -5.51
N SER A 327 13.86 -9.94 -6.74
CA SER A 327 14.64 -8.88 -7.37
C SER A 327 13.99 -7.49 -7.40
N GLY A 328 12.66 -7.43 -7.48
CA GLY A 328 11.86 -6.21 -7.40
C GLY A 328 11.69 -5.68 -5.98
N GLN A 329 12.04 -6.48 -4.96
CA GLN A 329 11.65 -6.26 -3.56
C GLN A 329 10.15 -6.04 -3.44
N ASP A 330 9.35 -6.79 -4.18
CA ASP A 330 7.91 -6.75 -4.05
C ASP A 330 7.47 -7.83 -3.03
N PHE A 331 8.21 -8.94 -2.93
CA PHE A 331 7.89 -10.07 -2.07
C PHE A 331 9.09 -10.65 -1.32
N ILE A 332 8.80 -11.31 -0.21
CA ILE A 332 9.73 -12.14 0.55
C ILE A 332 9.14 -13.54 0.65
N VAL A 333 9.97 -14.55 0.38
CA VAL A 333 9.58 -15.95 0.51
C VAL A 333 10.32 -16.56 1.69
N TYR A 334 9.57 -17.20 2.57
CA TYR A 334 10.07 -17.88 3.74
C TYR A 334 9.78 -19.37 3.67
N ARG A 335 10.66 -20.16 4.27
CA ARG A 335 10.49 -21.60 4.48
C ARG A 335 10.41 -21.89 5.97
N ARG A 336 9.59 -22.86 6.35
CA ARG A 336 9.51 -23.36 7.72
C ARG A 336 10.87 -23.91 8.16
N ARG A 337 11.27 -23.57 9.39
CA ARG A 337 12.45 -24.12 10.05
C ARG A 337 12.16 -25.53 10.52
N GLU A 338 13.21 -26.37 10.59
CA GLU A 338 13.10 -27.70 11.20
C GLU A 338 12.73 -27.61 12.69
N ALA A 339 13.24 -26.59 13.39
CA ALA A 339 12.89 -26.27 14.76
C ALA A 339 12.66 -24.76 14.91
N PRO A 340 11.63 -24.34 15.66
CA PRO A 340 11.41 -22.92 15.95
C PRO A 340 12.62 -22.32 16.69
N VAL A 341 12.99 -21.10 16.33
CA VAL A 341 13.97 -20.31 17.06
C VAL A 341 13.21 -19.25 17.83
N ARG A 342 13.52 -19.06 19.11
CA ARG A 342 12.80 -18.07 19.93
C ARG A 342 13.09 -16.65 19.44
N SER A 343 12.05 -15.84 19.37
CA SER A 343 12.18 -14.40 19.18
C SER A 343 12.71 -13.81 20.49
N VAL A 344 13.89 -13.19 20.42
CA VAL A 344 14.39 -12.36 21.52
C VAL A 344 13.93 -10.94 21.30
N GLY A 345 13.47 -10.31 22.38
CA GLY A 345 13.17 -8.88 22.37
C GLY A 345 14.35 -8.11 21.80
N TYR A 346 14.03 -7.18 20.90
CA TYR A 346 15.02 -6.38 20.20
C TYR A 346 14.67 -4.90 20.29
N LEU A 347 15.69 -4.04 20.15
CA LEU A 347 15.50 -2.61 19.94
C LEU A 347 15.74 -2.33 18.45
N ASN A 348 14.84 -1.56 17.83
CA ASN A 348 15.03 -1.11 16.45
C ASN A 348 16.10 -0.02 16.44
N ALA A 349 17.24 -0.26 15.80
CA ALA A 349 18.32 0.73 15.77
C ALA A 349 18.01 1.95 14.90
N LEU A 350 16.86 1.96 14.20
CA LEU A 350 16.40 3.10 13.40
C LEU A 350 15.31 3.94 14.07
N GLU A 351 14.92 3.66 15.31
CA GLU A 351 13.78 4.35 15.94
C GLU A 351 13.97 5.88 16.05
N GLU A 352 15.16 6.33 16.45
CA GLU A 352 15.48 7.76 16.60
C GLU A 352 16.57 8.23 15.63
N CYS A 353 16.29 8.18 14.32
CA CYS A 353 17.22 8.64 13.30
C CYS A 353 17.07 10.11 12.91
N ARG A 354 18.19 10.73 12.57
CA ARG A 354 18.32 12.03 11.91
C ARG A 354 19.24 11.87 10.71
N SER A 355 18.82 12.36 9.55
CA SER A 355 19.69 12.46 8.38
C SER A 355 19.79 13.91 7.94
N ASP A 356 21.00 14.28 7.53
CA ASP A 356 21.30 15.62 7.01
C ASP A 356 20.89 15.79 5.54
N HIS A 357 20.33 14.74 4.91
CA HIS A 357 20.04 14.74 3.48
C HIS A 357 18.71 14.05 3.13
N GLU A 358 17.92 14.65 2.24
CA GLU A 358 16.67 14.11 1.67
C GLU A 358 16.81 12.78 0.89
N LEU A 359 18.04 12.30 0.70
CA LEU A 359 18.34 11.06 0.00
C LEU A 359 18.42 9.87 0.97
N ALA A 360 18.45 10.10 2.28
CA ALA A 360 18.22 9.07 3.26
C ALA A 360 16.71 8.91 3.50
N ASP A 361 16.24 7.68 3.45
CA ASP A 361 14.84 7.33 3.66
C ASP A 361 14.78 6.12 4.57
N GLN A 362 14.18 6.28 5.76
CA GLN A 362 13.87 5.17 6.65
C GLN A 362 12.48 4.64 6.30
N ARG A 363 12.35 3.32 6.21
CA ARG A 363 11.08 2.68 5.94
C ARG A 363 10.83 1.52 6.88
N GLU A 364 9.59 1.46 7.34
CA GLU A 364 9.02 0.28 7.98
C GLU A 364 8.47 -0.64 6.87
N HIS A 365 9.12 -1.79 6.72
CA HIS A 365 8.61 -2.88 5.89
C HIS A 365 7.68 -3.76 6.71
N LEU A 366 7.14 -4.82 6.09
CA LEU A 366 6.16 -5.66 6.76
C LEU A 366 6.70 -6.22 8.10
N LEU A 367 7.89 -6.82 8.11
CA LEU A 367 8.42 -7.48 9.31
C LEU A 367 9.72 -6.86 9.85
N PHE A 368 10.24 -5.79 9.23
CA PHE A 368 11.50 -5.17 9.64
C PHE A 368 11.58 -3.71 9.19
N SER A 369 12.54 -2.97 9.73
CA SER A 369 12.85 -1.60 9.30
C SER A 369 14.08 -1.58 8.40
N ALA A 370 14.18 -0.63 7.48
CA ALA A 370 15.38 -0.46 6.66
C ALA A 370 15.69 1.01 6.39
N LEU A 371 16.99 1.31 6.34
CA LEU A 371 17.51 2.61 5.94
C LEU A 371 18.02 2.54 4.49
N TYR A 372 17.53 3.46 3.66
CA TYR A 372 17.90 3.60 2.26
C TYR A 372 18.70 4.88 2.05
N HIS A 373 19.94 4.76 1.60
CA HIS A 373 20.74 5.88 1.10
C HIS A 373 20.68 5.89 -0.42
N ARG A 374 19.79 6.72 -0.97
CA ARG A 374 19.38 6.70 -2.37
C ARG A 374 20.27 7.55 -3.28
N SER A 375 20.31 7.14 -4.54
CA SER A 375 20.80 7.96 -5.64
C SER A 375 19.67 8.15 -6.65
N ARG A 376 19.36 9.41 -6.96
CA ARG A 376 18.37 9.79 -7.98
C ARG A 376 19.06 10.46 -9.16
N LEU A 377 18.43 10.43 -10.34
CA LEU A 377 19.00 10.99 -11.57
C LEU A 377 19.41 12.48 -11.43
N ARG A 378 18.65 13.27 -10.67
CA ARG A 378 18.92 14.70 -10.42
C ARG A 378 19.68 14.98 -9.13
N HIS A 379 19.74 13.99 -8.24
CA HIS A 379 20.32 14.09 -6.90
C HIS A 379 21.13 12.81 -6.66
N PRO A 380 22.31 12.69 -7.29
CA PRO A 380 23.19 11.56 -7.05
C PRO A 380 23.68 11.56 -5.59
N ILE A 381 24.20 10.43 -5.12
CA ILE A 381 24.90 10.40 -3.82
C ILE A 381 26.09 11.36 -3.94
N PRO A 382 26.22 12.34 -3.04
CA PRO A 382 27.27 13.34 -3.17
C PRO A 382 28.64 12.73 -2.84
N SER A 383 29.71 13.39 -3.25
CA SER A 383 31.09 12.87 -3.16
C SER A 383 31.54 12.59 -1.71
N GLU A 384 31.07 13.40 -0.77
CA GLU A 384 31.30 13.29 0.67
C GLU A 384 30.56 12.09 1.28
N GLY A 385 29.52 11.62 0.61
CA GLY A 385 28.63 10.54 1.04
C GLY A 385 27.35 11.02 1.71
N LEU A 386 26.52 10.05 2.09
CA LEU A 386 25.33 10.25 2.91
C LEU A 386 25.62 9.73 4.33
N GLU A 387 25.12 10.45 5.33
CA GLU A 387 25.20 10.10 6.73
C GLU A 387 23.80 10.12 7.36
N THR A 388 23.50 9.09 8.16
CA THR A 388 22.32 9.04 9.01
C THR A 388 22.77 8.64 10.41
N ARG A 389 22.38 9.42 11.41
CA ARG A 389 22.70 9.21 12.82
C ARG A 389 21.46 8.75 13.54
N CYS A 390 21.54 7.64 14.25
CA CYS A 390 20.42 7.09 15.01
C CYS A 390 20.83 6.96 16.47
N ARG A 391 20.11 7.68 17.32
CA ARG A 391 20.35 7.67 18.75
C ARG A 391 19.77 6.40 19.35
N LEU A 392 20.50 5.78 20.27
CA LEU A 392 20.01 4.60 20.96
C LEU A 392 20.62 4.45 22.36
N ASN A 393 19.87 3.77 23.21
CA ASN A 393 20.32 3.34 24.52
C ASN A 393 20.75 1.87 24.46
N VAL A 394 22.05 1.61 24.60
CA VAL A 394 22.56 0.23 24.60
C VAL A 394 22.12 -0.47 25.87
N PRO A 395 21.54 -1.69 25.81
CA PRO A 395 21.14 -2.41 27.02
C PRO A 395 22.30 -2.59 28.01
N LYS A 396 21.99 -2.64 29.31
CA LYS A 396 23.02 -2.78 30.37
C LYS A 396 23.82 -4.08 30.27
N SER A 397 23.25 -5.12 29.68
CA SER A 397 23.93 -6.38 29.38
C SER A 397 24.88 -6.28 28.16
N GLY A 398 24.95 -5.12 27.52
CA GLY A 398 25.47 -4.98 26.16
C GLY A 398 24.43 -5.45 25.14
N GLY A 399 24.89 -5.75 23.93
CA GLY A 399 24.05 -6.32 22.88
C GLY A 399 24.83 -6.46 21.58
N VAL A 400 24.17 -7.01 20.57
CA VAL A 400 24.71 -7.15 19.22
C VAL A 400 23.85 -6.36 18.27
N LEU A 401 24.44 -5.33 17.64
CA LEU A 401 23.84 -4.64 16.50
C LEU A 401 23.94 -5.55 15.28
N SER A 402 22.78 -6.02 14.87
CA SER A 402 22.60 -7.03 13.86
C SER A 402 21.95 -6.40 12.64
N LEU A 403 22.54 -6.54 11.46
CA LEU A 403 22.01 -5.92 10.25
C LEU A 403 22.39 -6.69 8.99
N GLU A 404 21.74 -6.34 7.89
CA GLU A 404 22.09 -6.81 6.55
C GLU A 404 22.45 -5.64 5.64
N LEU A 405 23.55 -5.78 4.92
CA LEU A 405 24.00 -4.80 3.93
C LEU A 405 23.83 -5.31 2.51
N GLY A 406 23.29 -4.44 1.66
CA GLY A 406 23.19 -4.67 0.22
C GLY A 406 22.80 -3.39 -0.51
N TYR A 407 22.50 -3.48 -1.80
CA TYR A 407 22.03 -2.33 -2.56
C TYR A 407 20.97 -2.69 -3.61
N LEU A 408 20.15 -1.70 -3.96
CA LEU A 408 19.24 -1.77 -5.10
C LEU A 408 20.01 -1.53 -6.38
N ARG A 409 19.87 -2.41 -7.35
CA ARG A 409 20.72 -2.39 -8.55
C ARG A 409 20.42 -1.20 -9.45
N PRO A 410 21.47 -0.55 -9.99
CA PRO A 410 21.29 0.46 -11.01
C PRO A 410 20.99 -0.21 -12.35
N THR A 411 20.51 0.57 -13.32
CA THR A 411 20.31 0.10 -14.69
C THR A 411 21.63 -0.13 -15.40
N ALA A 412 22.60 0.75 -15.18
CA ALA A 412 23.98 0.60 -15.64
C ALA A 412 24.95 1.14 -14.58
N ALA A 413 26.20 0.68 -14.60
CA ALA A 413 27.28 1.17 -13.76
C ALA A 413 28.59 1.11 -14.56
N LEU A 414 29.47 2.09 -14.39
CA LEU A 414 30.80 2.05 -15.00
C LEU A 414 31.64 0.92 -14.37
N PRO A 415 32.50 0.24 -15.15
CA PRO A 415 33.47 -0.70 -14.59
C PRO A 415 34.28 -0.07 -13.46
N GLY A 416 34.44 -0.79 -12.35
CA GLY A 416 35.13 -0.27 -11.16
C GLY A 416 34.27 0.65 -10.28
N THR A 417 32.95 0.71 -10.48
CA THR A 417 32.06 1.41 -9.54
C THR A 417 31.89 0.59 -8.24
N HIS A 418 32.07 1.23 -7.10
CA HIS A 418 31.96 0.64 -5.77
C HIS A 418 31.11 1.51 -4.84
N LEU A 419 30.31 0.84 -4.01
CA LEU A 419 29.66 1.43 -2.85
C LEU A 419 30.50 1.14 -1.61
N ILE A 420 30.72 2.15 -0.80
CA ILE A 420 31.36 2.00 0.51
C ILE A 420 30.26 2.20 1.55
N ALA A 421 30.09 1.21 2.42
CA ALA A 421 29.18 1.27 3.54
C ALA A 421 29.98 1.20 4.83
N GLU A 422 29.76 2.16 5.72
CA GLU A 422 30.36 2.19 7.05
C GLU A 422 29.26 2.28 8.10
N VAL A 423 29.43 1.55 9.20
CA VAL A 423 28.67 1.72 10.44
C VAL A 423 29.67 2.10 11.52
N ALA A 424 29.45 3.25 12.14
CA ALA A 424 30.28 3.75 13.24
C ALA A 424 29.43 4.03 14.47
N ILE A 425 30.07 4.18 15.62
CA ILE A 425 29.44 4.52 16.89
C ILE A 425 30.14 5.71 17.52
N ASP A 426 29.35 6.64 18.05
CA ASP A 426 29.79 7.86 18.71
C ASP A 426 29.07 7.93 20.08
N PRO A 427 29.79 7.88 21.22
CA PRO A 427 29.16 8.05 22.52
C PRO A 427 28.55 9.46 22.61
N VAL A 428 27.32 9.58 23.12
CA VAL A 428 26.71 10.89 23.36
C VAL A 428 27.38 11.52 24.59
N ASP A 429 28.51 12.19 24.36
CA ASP A 429 29.25 12.83 25.44
C ASP A 429 28.53 14.09 25.94
N THR A 430 28.17 14.10 27.22
CA THR A 430 27.58 15.26 27.90
C THR A 430 28.60 16.39 28.15
N THR A 431 29.89 16.13 27.93
CA THR A 431 30.98 17.09 28.22
C THR A 431 31.53 17.83 27.00
N GLY A 432 30.98 17.58 25.80
CA GLY A 432 31.34 18.31 24.57
C GLY A 432 32.69 17.92 23.95
N SER A 433 33.36 16.89 24.47
CA SER A 433 34.56 16.32 23.85
C SER A 433 34.16 15.28 22.81
N ARG A 434 34.26 15.62 21.52
CA ARG A 434 34.09 14.64 20.44
C ARG A 434 35.20 13.60 20.53
N ASN A 435 34.90 12.44 21.10
CA ASN A 435 35.73 11.26 20.87
C ASN A 435 35.67 10.92 19.37
N PRO A 436 36.77 10.48 18.74
CA PRO A 436 36.72 10.09 17.33
C PRO A 436 35.77 8.89 17.16
N ASN A 437 34.80 9.01 16.26
CA ASN A 437 33.87 7.94 15.89
C ASN A 437 34.62 6.61 15.73
N ARG A 438 34.21 5.56 16.44
CA ARG A 438 34.79 4.23 16.27
C ARG A 438 34.03 3.51 15.16
N SER A 439 34.74 3.10 14.13
CA SER A 439 34.16 2.28 13.05
C SER A 439 33.87 0.88 13.59
N LEU A 440 32.61 0.44 13.49
CA LEU A 440 32.18 -0.92 13.82
C LEU A 440 32.22 -1.84 12.60
N LEU A 441 31.95 -1.29 11.42
CA LEU A 441 31.89 -2.02 10.16
C LEU A 441 32.32 -1.11 9.01
N TYR A 442 33.13 -1.65 8.10
CA TYR A 442 33.51 -0.98 6.85
C TYR A 442 33.53 -1.98 5.70
N GLU A 443 32.66 -1.77 4.72
CA GLU A 443 32.45 -2.69 3.60
C GLU A 443 32.55 -1.98 2.26
N THR A 444 33.26 -2.59 1.31
CA THR A 444 33.34 -2.12 -0.08
C THR A 444 32.62 -3.08 -1.01
N LEU A 445 31.46 -2.67 -1.49
CA LEU A 445 30.58 -3.46 -2.35
C LEU A 445 30.77 -3.08 -3.82
N ARG A 446 31.17 -4.05 -4.65
CA ARG A 446 31.21 -3.84 -6.11
C ARG A 446 29.79 -3.70 -6.66
N VAL A 447 29.57 -2.64 -7.46
CA VAL A 447 28.27 -2.37 -8.08
C VAL A 447 28.11 -3.17 -9.39
N VAL A 448 27.07 -3.99 -9.45
CA VAL A 448 26.69 -4.84 -10.58
C VAL A 448 25.32 -4.39 -11.08
N PRO A 449 25.18 -3.97 -12.35
CA PRO A 449 23.92 -3.48 -12.88
C PRO A 449 22.91 -4.62 -13.07
N SER A 450 21.62 -4.27 -13.06
CA SER A 450 20.53 -5.25 -13.19
C SER A 450 20.57 -6.04 -14.50
N GLN A 451 21.09 -5.45 -15.58
CA GLN A 451 21.22 -6.11 -16.89
C GLN A 451 22.12 -7.37 -16.85
N ASN A 452 23.06 -7.41 -15.90
CA ASN A 452 24.10 -8.44 -15.84
C ASN A 452 23.81 -9.55 -14.82
N ALA A 453 22.68 -9.51 -14.10
CA ALA A 453 22.37 -10.50 -13.09
C ALA A 453 20.85 -10.69 -12.88
N ARG A 454 20.39 -11.94 -13.01
CA ARG A 454 18.96 -12.32 -12.93
C ARG A 454 18.38 -12.36 -11.51
N ARG A 455 19.21 -12.56 -10.48
CA ARG A 455 18.78 -12.63 -9.06
C ARG A 455 19.22 -11.39 -8.32
N GLN A 456 18.49 -10.92 -7.31
CA GLN A 456 18.97 -9.85 -6.41
C GLN A 456 20.37 -10.18 -5.87
N GLN A 457 21.18 -9.15 -5.61
CA GLN A 457 22.46 -9.40 -4.95
C GLN A 457 22.18 -9.93 -3.54
N ARG A 458 22.98 -10.91 -3.13
CA ARG A 458 22.93 -11.43 -1.77
C ARG A 458 23.27 -10.30 -0.80
N PHE A 459 22.40 -10.07 0.16
CA PHE A 459 22.70 -9.20 1.28
C PHE A 459 23.65 -9.94 2.22
N SER A 460 24.68 -9.25 2.70
CA SER A 460 25.62 -9.79 3.67
C SER A 460 25.13 -9.45 5.08
N ARG A 461 25.08 -10.46 5.95
CA ARG A 461 24.69 -10.29 7.35
C ARG A 461 25.92 -9.93 8.18
N PHE A 462 25.73 -9.01 9.12
CA PHE A 462 26.74 -8.58 10.07
C PHE A 462 26.13 -8.54 11.47
N ASP A 463 26.90 -9.02 12.44
CA ASP A 463 26.56 -9.03 13.85
C ASP A 463 27.71 -8.30 14.58
N LEU A 464 27.45 -7.09 15.05
CA LEU A 464 28.43 -6.14 15.58
C LEU A 464 28.26 -6.01 17.10
N SER A 465 29.26 -6.39 17.88
CA SER A 465 29.18 -6.30 19.35
C SER A 465 29.15 -4.84 19.82
N LEU A 466 28.20 -4.54 20.71
CA LEU A 466 28.07 -3.26 21.40
C LEU A 466 28.47 -3.34 22.89
N SER A 467 29.12 -4.42 23.33
CA SER A 467 29.45 -4.65 24.75
C SER A 467 30.26 -3.51 25.38
N ASP A 468 31.16 -2.87 24.62
CA ASP A 468 31.99 -1.75 25.10
C ASP A 468 31.17 -0.50 25.49
N TRP A 469 29.92 -0.41 25.03
CA TRP A 469 28.99 0.69 25.26
C TRP A 469 27.78 0.30 26.11
N ALA A 470 27.84 -0.86 26.79
CA ALA A 470 26.74 -1.35 27.60
C ALA A 470 26.22 -0.29 28.61
N GLY A 471 24.92 -0.03 28.58
CA GLY A 471 24.26 0.95 29.43
C GLY A 471 24.51 2.42 29.09
N GLN A 472 25.14 2.72 27.95
CA GLN A 472 25.39 4.08 27.47
C GLN A 472 24.40 4.49 26.38
N GLU A 473 24.12 5.79 26.29
CA GLU A 473 23.48 6.40 25.12
C GLU A 473 24.54 6.68 24.06
N VAL A 474 24.30 6.23 22.83
CA VAL A 474 25.23 6.35 21.71
C VAL A 474 24.47 6.75 20.45
N ASP A 475 25.16 7.41 19.53
CA ASP A 475 24.71 7.58 18.15
C ASP A 475 25.37 6.50 17.28
N ILE A 476 24.55 5.64 16.66
CA ILE A 476 25.01 4.79 15.55
C ILE A 476 24.93 5.60 14.27
N ILE A 477 26.04 5.62 13.53
CA ILE A 477 26.20 6.40 12.32
C ILE A 477 26.31 5.47 11.13
N PHE A 478 25.32 5.51 10.25
CA PHE A 478 25.33 4.81 8.97
C PHE A 478 25.86 5.75 7.89
N ARG A 479 26.91 5.35 7.17
CA ARG A 479 27.53 6.16 6.11
C ARG A 479 27.62 5.41 4.81
N THR A 480 27.21 6.06 3.72
CA THR A 480 27.35 5.53 2.37
C THR A 480 28.15 6.49 1.51
N ARG A 481 29.17 5.98 0.80
CA ARG A 481 29.84 6.71 -0.28
C ARG A 481 29.77 5.91 -1.57
N LEU A 482 29.61 6.61 -2.69
CA LEU A 482 29.66 6.02 -4.02
C LEU A 482 30.92 6.48 -4.73
N SER A 483 31.77 5.53 -5.12
CA SER A 483 32.93 5.78 -5.98
C SER A 483 32.64 5.24 -7.38
N GLY A 484 32.69 6.11 -8.39
CA GLY A 484 32.35 5.78 -9.78
C GLY A 484 31.06 6.44 -10.26
N SER A 485 30.37 5.82 -11.22
CA SER A 485 29.14 6.40 -11.77
C SER A 485 28.13 5.32 -12.12
N ILE A 486 26.87 5.64 -11.87
CA ILE A 486 25.73 4.79 -12.12
C ILE A 486 24.71 5.51 -12.99
N ALA A 487 23.90 4.74 -13.71
CA ALA A 487 22.71 5.23 -14.39
C ALA A 487 21.47 4.58 -13.76
N VAL A 488 20.54 5.41 -13.32
CA VAL A 488 19.25 4.98 -12.78
C VAL A 488 18.17 5.25 -13.84
N SER A 489 17.44 4.21 -14.24
CA SER A 489 16.31 4.37 -15.16
C SER A 489 15.20 5.17 -14.49
N SER A 490 14.63 6.14 -15.22
CA SER A 490 13.41 6.85 -14.81
C SER A 490 12.20 5.93 -14.61
N ARG A 491 12.27 4.68 -15.10
CA ARG A 491 11.22 3.67 -14.94
C ARG A 491 11.35 2.87 -13.63
N ASN A 492 12.52 2.88 -12.99
CA ASN A 492 12.74 2.24 -11.70
C ASN A 492 12.53 3.28 -10.60
N TRP A 493 11.30 3.34 -10.08
CA TRP A 493 10.91 4.31 -9.06
C TRP A 493 11.57 4.05 -7.70
N LYS A 494 11.92 2.78 -7.38
CA LYS A 494 12.73 2.43 -6.19
C LYS A 494 14.18 2.91 -6.34
N GLY A 495 14.65 3.12 -7.57
CA GLY A 495 15.95 3.72 -7.88
C GLY A 495 17.15 2.84 -7.53
N PHE A 496 18.31 3.48 -7.38
CA PHE A 496 19.50 2.88 -6.78
C PHE A 496 19.61 3.34 -5.33
N ALA A 497 19.96 2.44 -4.42
CA ALA A 497 20.15 2.80 -3.02
C ALA A 497 21.09 1.80 -2.35
N MET A 498 21.97 2.28 -1.47
CA MET A 498 22.54 1.44 -0.44
C MET A 498 21.45 1.15 0.61
N VAL A 499 21.39 -0.08 1.09
CA VAL A 499 20.33 -0.53 2.01
C VAL A 499 20.96 -1.16 3.24
N TYR A 500 20.65 -0.58 4.39
CA TYR A 500 20.91 -1.15 5.71
C TYR A 500 19.59 -1.76 6.19
N ARG A 501 19.46 -3.06 6.01
CA ARG A 501 18.21 -3.77 6.30
C ARG A 501 18.26 -4.35 7.70
N ASP A 502 17.15 -4.20 8.39
CA ASP A 502 16.86 -4.80 9.67
C ASP A 502 17.92 -4.56 10.77
N PRO A 503 18.44 -3.32 10.93
CA PRO A 503 19.40 -3.03 11.98
C PRO A 503 18.69 -3.08 13.35
N ARG A 504 18.97 -4.12 14.12
CA ARG A 504 18.35 -4.37 15.42
C ARG A 504 19.40 -4.68 16.48
N ILE A 505 19.12 -4.31 17.72
CA ILE A 505 19.96 -4.66 18.86
C ILE A 505 19.30 -5.79 19.62
N GLN A 506 20.00 -6.91 19.73
CA GLN A 506 19.54 -8.09 20.45
C GLN A 506 20.53 -8.42 21.57
N ALA A 507 20.03 -8.93 22.70
CA ALA A 507 20.88 -9.46 23.76
C ALA A 507 21.55 -10.78 23.33
N ASP A 508 20.90 -11.54 22.45
CA ASP A 508 21.36 -12.80 21.89
C ASP A 508 21.45 -12.70 20.35
N PRO A 509 22.64 -12.85 19.73
CA PRO A 509 22.79 -12.80 18.28
C PRO A 509 22.10 -13.95 17.53
N ASP A 510 21.81 -15.07 18.22
CA ASP A 510 21.20 -16.26 17.62
C ASP A 510 19.67 -16.24 17.63
N GLY A 511 19.08 -15.12 18.07
CA GLY A 511 17.66 -14.87 18.03
C GLY A 511 17.02 -15.00 16.65
N ALA A 512 15.76 -15.39 16.62
CA ALA A 512 14.97 -15.44 15.39
C ALA A 512 14.84 -14.06 14.71
N ARG A 513 14.85 -14.06 13.37
CA ARG A 513 14.77 -12.84 12.53
C ARG A 513 13.91 -13.08 11.28
N PRO A 514 13.19 -12.04 10.81
CA PRO A 514 12.40 -12.04 9.58
C PRO A 514 13.23 -11.93 8.29
#